data_AF-A0A7X7XMR4-F1
#
_entry.id   AF-A0A7X7XMR4-F1
#
_cell.length_a   1.000
_cell.length_b   1.000
_cell.length_c   1.000
_cell.angle_alpha   90.00
_cell.angle_beta   90.00
_cell.angle_gamma   90.00
#
_symmetry.space_group_name_H-M   'P 1'
#
loop_
_entity.id
_entity.type
_entity.pdbx_description
1 polymer ?
#
loop_
_entity_poly.entity_id
_entity_poly.type
_entity_poly.pdbx_seq_one_letter_code
_entity_poly.pdbx_strand_id
1 'polypeptide(L)' 'MTPVVLPDDHDDASAVLTDVPLIVEDLLCQVEDLRLVGGDPAKIDDLLAQVELLQGR' A
#
# COMPACT_ATOMS: atom_id res chain seq x y z
N MET A 1 4.65 -27.37 -31.48
CA MET A 1 5.04 -26.41 -30.43
C MET A 1 4.33 -25.11 -30.74
N THR A 2 3.18 -24.86 -30.12
CA THR A 2 2.45 -23.59 -30.27
C THR A 2 3.24 -22.48 -29.58
N PRO A 3 3.41 -21.30 -30.22
CA PRO A 3 3.96 -20.14 -29.53
C PRO A 3 2.93 -19.69 -28.50
N VAL A 4 3.33 -19.58 -27.23
CA VAL A 4 2.51 -18.98 -26.19
C VAL A 4 2.49 -17.48 -26.45
N VAL A 5 1.47 -17.04 -27.20
CA VAL A 5 1.03 -15.66 -27.17
C VAL A 5 0.25 -15.51 -25.86
N LEU A 6 0.81 -14.79 -24.89
CA LEU A 6 -0.01 -14.13 -23.87
C LEU A 6 -0.44 -12.79 -24.46
N PRO A 7 -1.72 -12.61 -24.82
CA PRO A 7 -2.30 -11.29 -24.94
C PRO A 7 -2.83 -10.84 -23.56
N ASP A 8 -3.18 -9.56 -23.48
CA ASP A 8 -3.92 -8.86 -22.41
C ASP A 8 -3.10 -8.22 -21.27
N ASP A 9 -2.42 -7.12 -21.66
CA ASP A 9 -2.57 -5.83 -20.97
C ASP A 9 -4.02 -5.61 -20.49
N HIS A 10 -4.20 -5.19 -19.23
CA HIS A 10 -5.45 -4.74 -18.56
C HIS A 10 -6.30 -5.76 -17.78
N ASP A 11 -5.76 -6.26 -16.65
CA ASP A 11 -6.56 -6.38 -15.41
C ASP A 11 -5.87 -5.59 -14.27
N ASP A 12 -5.43 -4.37 -14.58
CA ASP A 12 -4.68 -3.52 -13.64
C ASP A 12 -5.57 -3.02 -12.47
N ALA A 13 -6.89 -3.16 -12.57
CA ALA A 13 -7.78 -2.80 -11.47
C ALA A 13 -7.71 -3.80 -10.32
N SER A 14 -7.57 -5.10 -10.59
CA SER A 14 -7.53 -6.12 -9.52
C SER A 14 -6.15 -6.19 -8.87
N ALA A 15 -5.08 -5.98 -9.63
CA ALA A 15 -3.72 -5.83 -9.08
C ALA A 15 -3.62 -4.62 -8.13
N VAL A 16 -4.09 -3.45 -8.58
CA VAL A 16 -4.11 -2.23 -7.75
C VAL A 16 -4.99 -2.40 -6.51
N LEU A 17 -6.11 -3.12 -6.61
CA LEU A 17 -6.97 -3.39 -5.45
C LEU A 17 -6.35 -4.40 -4.47
N THR A 18 -5.48 -5.31 -4.92
CA THR A 18 -4.70 -6.19 -4.03
C THR A 18 -3.47 -5.49 -3.42
N ASP A 19 -2.97 -4.42 -4.03
CA ASP A 19 -1.84 -3.65 -3.48
C ASP A 19 -2.29 -2.70 -2.37
N VAL A 20 -3.49 -2.13 -2.44
CA VAL A 20 -4.03 -1.23 -1.38
C VAL A 20 -3.94 -1.84 0.04
N PRO A 21 -4.39 -3.08 0.30
CA PRO A 21 -4.26 -3.67 1.64
C PRO A 21 -2.79 -3.87 2.05
N LEU A 22 -1.89 -4.25 1.13
CA LEU A 22 -0.46 -4.40 1.41
C LEU A 22 0.21 -3.05 1.73
N ILE A 23 -0.18 -1.98 1.02
CA ILE A 23 0.32 -0.63 1.26
C ILE A 23 -0.15 -0.12 2.64
N VAL A 24 -1.41 -0.38 3.01
CA VAL A 24 -1.93 -0.02 4.33
C VAL A 24 -1.20 -0.77 5.45
N GLU A 25 -0.93 -2.07 5.28
CA GLU A 25 -0.15 -2.85 6.26
C GLU A 25 1.27 -2.30 6.42
N ASP A 26 1.94 -1.94 5.33
CA ASP A 26 3.29 -1.36 5.38
C ASP A 26 3.31 0.00 6.11
N LEU A 27 2.36 0.88 5.81
CA LEU A 27 2.24 2.19 6.48
C LEU A 27 1.98 2.05 7.99
N LEU A 28 1.13 1.11 8.40
CA LEU A 28 0.87 0.84 9.82
C LEU A 28 2.11 0.28 10.53
N CYS A 29 2.89 -0.56 9.85
CA CYS A 29 4.16 -1.07 10.37
C CYS A 29 5.17 0.08 10.59
N GLN A 30 5.29 1.01 9.64
CA GLN A 30 6.15 2.19 9.77
C GLN A 30 5.72 3.10 10.94
N VAL A 31 4.41 3.27 11.17
CA VAL A 31 3.89 4.01 12.33
C VAL A 31 4.30 3.34 13.64
N GLU A 32 4.19 2.01 13.72
CA GLU A 32 4.58 1.27 14.92
C GLU A 32 6.08 1.36 15.19
N ASP A 33 6.92 1.19 14.17
CA ASP A 33 8.37 1.35 14.28
C ASP A 33 8.75 2.76 14.77
N LEU A 34 8.18 3.81 14.15
CA LEU A 34 8.39 5.19 14.58
C LEU A 34 7.94 5.42 16.02
N ARG A 35 6.81 4.85 16.45
CA ARG A 35 6.36 4.97 17.84
C ARG A 35 7.32 4.28 18.82
N LEU A 36 7.86 3.13 18.44
CA LEU A 36 8.79 2.36 19.27
C LEU A 36 10.13 3.07 19.46
N VAL A 37 10.64 3.71 18.41
CA VAL A 37 11.93 4.43 18.48
C VAL A 37 11.81 5.87 18.98
N GLY A 38 10.59 6.33 19.32
CA GLY A 38 10.35 7.73 19.67
C GLY A 38 10.58 8.69 18.50
N GLY A 39 10.26 8.23 17.30
CA GLY A 39 10.36 8.95 16.05
C GLY A 39 9.43 10.16 15.97
N ASP A 40 9.60 10.91 14.89
CA ASP A 40 8.95 12.21 14.73
C ASP A 40 7.41 12.09 14.71
N PRO A 41 6.69 12.80 15.60
CA PRO A 41 5.24 12.70 15.67
C PRO A 41 4.54 13.23 14.42
N ALA A 42 5.14 14.19 13.68
CA ALA A 42 4.55 14.69 12.45
C ALA A 42 4.63 13.64 11.33
N LYS A 43 5.68 12.81 11.30
CA LYS A 43 5.75 11.67 10.37
C LYS A 43 4.71 10.60 10.70
N ILE A 44 4.46 10.35 11.98
CA ILE A 44 3.42 9.40 12.40
C ILE A 44 2.04 9.91 11.94
N ASP A 45 1.76 11.20 12.09
CA ASP A 45 0.51 11.83 11.65
C ASP A 45 0.35 11.76 10.12
N ASP A 46 1.42 12.03 9.37
CA ASP A 46 1.44 11.94 7.91
C ASP A 46 1.16 10.51 7.40
N LEU A 47 1.79 9.50 8.00
CA LEU A 47 1.56 8.10 7.65
C LEU A 47 0.12 7.66 7.95
N LEU A 48 -0.45 8.11 9.07
CA LEU A 48 -1.86 7.84 9.40
C LEU A 48 -2.81 8.50 8.41
N ALA A 49 -2.53 9.73 7.98
CA ALA A 49 -3.30 10.42 6.95
C ALA A 49 -3.25 9.67 5.61
N GLN A 50 -2.11 9.10 5.24
CA GLN A 50 -1.99 8.27 4.03
C GLN A 50 -2.85 6.99 4.11
N VAL A 51 -2.90 6.34 5.28
CA VAL A 51 -3.79 5.19 5.51
C VAL A 51 -5.26 5.58 5.36
N GLU A 52 -5.66 6.71 5.93
CA GLU A 52 -7.04 7.22 5.83
C GLU A 52 -7.45 7.51 4.37
N LEU A 53 -6.55 8.10 3.59
CA LEU A 53 -6.75 8.36 2.15
C LEU A 53 -6.90 7.07 1.34
N LEU A 54 -6.20 6.00 1.72
CA LEU A 54 -6.27 4.70 1.05
C LEU A 54 -7.54 3.92 1.43
N GLN A 55 -8.01 4.05 2.68
CA GLN A 55 -9.23 3.39 3.17
C GLN A 55 -10.52 4.12 2.79
N GLY A 56 -10.46 5.43 2.50
CA GLY A 56 -11.61 6.25 2.13
C GLY A 56 -11.98 6.27 0.64
N ARG A 57 -11.35 5.42 -0.20
CA ARG A 57 -11.62 5.31 -1.65
C ARG A 57 -12.51 4.13 -1.99
#